data_AF-A0A165JIX9-F1
#
_entry.id   AF-A0A165JIX9-F1
#
_cell.length_a   1.000
_cell.length_b   1.000
_cell.length_c   1.000
_cell.angle_alpha   90.00
_cell.angle_beta   90.00
_cell.angle_gamma   90.00
#
_symmetry.space_group_name_H-M   'P 1'
#
loop_
_entity.id
_entity.type
_entity.pdbx_description
1 polymer ?
#
loop_
_entity_poly.entity_id
_entity_poly.type
_entity_poly.pdbx_seq_one_letter_code
_entity_poly.pdbx_strand_id
1 'polypeptide(L)'
;MLTKCDRVGCQIINPCGHMACGICSDQWITQVRSRPNPTCHTCREPASPLKALIPCRSFDSVIEKHIMVLEANGSVDWLKEGQKRKDWDRRIGCVLPLYWIYAHGTHRFGM
;
A
#
# COMPACT_ATOMS: atom_id res chain seq x y z
N MET A 1 3.68 -16.96 1.20
CA MET A 1 2.67 -16.56 0.21
C MET A 1 2.15 -15.19 0.63
N LEU A 2 2.25 -14.16 -0.22
CA LEU A 2 1.66 -12.85 0.07
C LEU A 2 0.14 -12.96 -0.08
N THR A 3 -0.60 -12.61 0.97
CA THR A 3 -2.06 -12.63 0.97
C THR A 3 -2.59 -11.50 0.08
N LYS A 4 -3.85 -11.58 -0.36
CA LYS A 4 -4.52 -10.54 -1.17
C LYS A 4 -4.40 -9.14 -0.56
N CYS A 5 -4.28 -9.08 0.77
CA CYS A 5 -4.13 -7.86 1.56
C CYS A 5 -2.72 -7.25 1.49
N ASP A 6 -1.66 -8.07 1.34
CA ASP A 6 -0.29 -7.58 1.24
C ASP A 6 -0.01 -6.80 -0.06
N ARG A 7 -0.95 -6.80 -1.00
CA ARG A 7 -0.83 -6.16 -2.32
C ARG A 7 -1.39 -4.74 -2.37
N VAL A 8 -1.78 -4.16 -1.25
CA VAL A 8 -2.45 -2.85 -1.26
C VAL A 8 -1.51 -1.71 -0.84
N GLY A 9 -0.58 -1.98 0.08
CA GLY A 9 0.49 -1.07 0.49
C GLY A 9 1.57 -0.87 -0.59
N CYS A 10 2.50 0.05 -0.34
CA CYS A 10 3.62 0.37 -1.20
C CYS A 10 4.42 -0.89 -1.57
N GLN A 11 4.73 -1.05 -2.86
CA GLN A 11 5.53 -2.16 -3.37
C GLN A 11 6.76 -1.62 -4.08
N ILE A 12 7.91 -2.19 -3.76
CA ILE A 12 9.17 -2.02 -4.46
C ILE A 12 9.22 -3.01 -5.63
N ILE A 13 9.63 -2.54 -6.79
CA ILE A 13 9.95 -3.36 -7.95
C ILE A 13 11.38 -3.87 -7.83
N ASN A 14 11.54 -5.19 -7.85
CA ASN A 14 12.82 -5.89 -7.78
C ASN A 14 13.37 -6.11 -9.21
N PRO A 15 14.61 -5.70 -9.55
CA PRO A 15 15.67 -5.23 -8.64
C PRO A 15 15.83 -3.70 -8.55
N CYS A 16 15.16 -2.92 -9.40
CA CYS A 16 15.49 -1.50 -9.56
C CYS A 16 15.13 -0.59 -8.38
N GLY A 17 14.33 -1.06 -7.41
CA GLY A 17 14.02 -0.30 -6.19
C GLY A 17 12.89 0.73 -6.34
N HIS A 18 12.38 0.97 -7.55
CA HIS A 18 11.27 1.91 -7.75
C HIS A 18 9.98 1.44 -7.08
N MET A 19 9.23 2.39 -6.54
CA MET A 19 8.07 2.12 -5.70
C MET A 19 6.79 2.63 -6.34
N ALA A 20 5.70 1.89 -6.16
CA ALA A 20 4.35 2.36 -6.46
C ALA A 20 3.32 1.74 -5.51
N CYS A 21 2.09 2.27 -5.59
CA CYS A 21 0.96 1.73 -4.85
C CYS A 21 0.78 0.24 -5.18
N GLY A 22 0.38 -0.58 -4.20
CA GLY A 22 0.37 -2.04 -4.40
C GLY A 22 -0.59 -2.49 -5.50
N ILE A 23 -1.75 -1.85 -5.62
CA ILE A 23 -2.71 -2.13 -6.71
C ILE A 23 -2.09 -1.74 -8.06
N CYS A 24 -1.41 -0.60 -8.13
CA CYS A 24 -0.75 -0.10 -9.34
C CYS A 24 0.34 -1.09 -9.78
N SER A 25 1.17 -1.51 -8.83
CA SER A 25 2.24 -2.48 -9.02
C SER A 25 1.69 -3.86 -9.41
N ASP A 26 0.65 -4.33 -8.73
CA ASP A 26 0.01 -5.62 -9.04
C ASP A 26 -0.63 -5.57 -10.42
N GLN A 27 -1.39 -4.54 -10.77
CA GLN A 27 -1.93 -4.37 -12.13
C GLN A 27 -0.82 -4.32 -13.17
N TRP A 28 0.22 -3.53 -12.93
CA TRP A 28 1.34 -3.42 -13.86
C TRP A 28 2.12 -4.73 -14.02
N ILE A 29 2.26 -5.55 -12.97
CA ILE A 29 2.96 -6.82 -13.07
C ILE A 29 2.03 -7.93 -13.58
N THR A 30 0.73 -7.93 -13.23
CA THR A 30 -0.23 -9.01 -13.49
C THR A 30 -1.03 -8.83 -14.77
N GLN A 31 -1.48 -7.63 -15.12
CA GLN A 31 -2.08 -7.35 -16.44
C GLN A 31 -1.03 -7.48 -17.54
N VAL A 32 0.25 -7.39 -17.17
CA VAL A 32 1.41 -7.63 -18.02
C VAL A 32 1.90 -9.07 -17.93
N ARG A 33 1.27 -9.98 -17.17
CA ARG A 33 1.59 -11.43 -17.21
C ARG A 33 1.25 -12.09 -18.55
N SER A 34 0.46 -11.44 -19.39
CA SER A 34 0.30 -11.81 -20.81
C SER A 34 1.51 -11.38 -21.67
N ARG A 35 2.45 -10.59 -21.12
CA ARG A 35 3.76 -10.33 -21.73
C ARG A 35 4.83 -11.17 -21.03
N PRO A 36 5.78 -11.74 -21.79
CA PRO A 36 6.76 -12.69 -21.25
C PRO A 36 7.75 -12.07 -20.23
N ASN A 37 7.93 -10.75 -20.22
CA ASN A 37 8.92 -10.06 -19.39
C ASN A 37 8.32 -8.77 -18.77
N PRO A 38 7.77 -8.83 -17.54
CA PRO A 38 7.30 -7.62 -16.86
C PRO A 38 8.49 -6.71 -16.53
N THR A 39 8.31 -5.40 -16.70
CA THR A 39 9.36 -4.40 -16.43
C THR A 39 8.90 -3.40 -15.38
N CYS A 40 9.83 -2.65 -14.79
CA CYS A 40 9.50 -1.48 -14.00
C CYS A 40 8.65 -0.48 -14.80
N HIS A 41 7.63 0.13 -14.19
CA HIS A 41 6.82 1.17 -14.82
C HIS A 41 7.58 2.49 -14.98
N THR A 42 8.58 2.73 -14.12
CA THR A 42 9.40 3.95 -14.13
C THR A 42 10.59 3.81 -15.08
N CYS A 43 11.48 2.85 -14.81
CA CYS A 43 12.77 2.75 -15.52
C CYS A 43 12.86 1.63 -16.55
N ARG A 44 11.80 0.83 -16.72
CA ARG A 44 11.76 -0.33 -17.66
C ARG A 44 12.77 -1.46 -17.40
N GLU A 45 13.51 -1.41 -16.29
CA GLU A 45 14.33 -2.55 -15.83
C GLU A 45 13.48 -3.83 -15.76
N PRO A 46 13.95 -4.98 -16.30
CA PRO A 46 13.26 -6.25 -16.16
C PRO A 46 13.02 -6.60 -14.69
N ALA A 47 11.76 -6.93 -14.35
CA ALA A 47 11.42 -7.33 -13.01
C ALA A 47 11.87 -8.79 -12.76
N SER A 48 12.26 -9.10 -11.52
CA SER A 48 12.67 -10.44 -11.14
C SER A 48 11.56 -11.47 -11.41
N PRO A 49 11.86 -12.58 -12.11
CA PRO A 49 10.87 -13.62 -12.42
C PRO A 49 10.43 -14.40 -11.17
N LEU A 50 11.28 -14.45 -10.13
CA LEU A 50 10.98 -15.13 -8.88
C LEU A 50 10.08 -14.28 -7.98
N LYS A 51 10.40 -12.99 -7.85
CA LYS A 51 9.66 -12.06 -6.98
C LYS A 51 9.79 -10.63 -7.49
N ALA A 52 8.89 -10.25 -8.39
CA ALA A 52 8.85 -8.93 -9.01
C ALA A 52 8.50 -7.80 -8.01
N LEU A 53 7.65 -8.08 -7.02
CA LEU A 53 7.16 -7.10 -6.04
C LEU A 53 7.57 -7.46 -4.61
N ILE A 54 8.07 -6.46 -3.88
CA ILE A 54 8.46 -6.56 -2.48
C ILE A 54 7.67 -5.51 -1.68
N PRO A 55 6.87 -5.91 -0.68
CA PRO A 55 6.15 -4.95 0.17
C PRO A 55 7.12 -4.03 0.92
N CYS A 56 6.83 -2.72 0.94
CA CYS A 56 7.64 -1.70 1.61
C CYS A 56 6.88 -1.07 2.78
N ARG A 57 6.82 -1.80 3.89
CA ARG A 57 6.10 -1.37 5.11
C ARG A 57 6.66 -0.07 5.70
N SER A 58 7.96 0.16 5.58
CA SER A 58 8.59 1.40 6.05
C SER A 58 8.03 2.62 5.32
N PHE A 59 7.75 2.50 4.02
CA PHE A 59 7.19 3.61 3.25
C PHE A 59 5.69 3.79 3.52
N ASP A 60 4.96 2.70 3.81
CA ASP A 60 3.58 2.79 4.29
C ASP A 60 3.49 3.61 5.59
N SER A 61 4.40 3.39 6.54
CA SER A 61 4.46 4.18 7.79
C SER A 61 4.81 5.66 7.56
N VAL A 62 5.63 5.97 6.54
CA VAL A 62 5.92 7.36 6.16
C VAL A 62 4.68 8.03 5.57
N ILE A 63 3.96 7.34 4.68
CA ILE A 63 2.72 7.84 4.10
C ILE A 63 1.68 8.10 5.19
N GLU A 64 1.50 7.17 6.13
CA GLU A 64 0.56 7.31 7.25
C GLU A 64 0.84 8.58 8.07
N LYS A 65 2.09 8.80 8.47
CA LYS A 65 2.48 10.02 9.20
C LYS A 65 2.27 11.28 8.37
N HIS A 66 2.51 11.23 7.06
CA HIS A 66 2.27 12.36 6.18
C HIS A 66 0.77 12.70 6.08
N ILE A 67 -0.10 11.69 6.02
CA ILE A 67 -1.55 11.87 6.05
C ILE A 67 -2.00 12.53 7.35
N MET A 68 -1.44 12.15 8.50
CA MET A 68 -1.74 12.80 9.78
C MET A 68 -1.39 14.30 9.77
N VAL A 69 -0.27 14.68 9.13
CA VAL A 69 0.11 16.09 8.96
C VAL A 69 -0.87 16.81 8.03
N LEU A 70 -1.29 16.18 6.93
CA LEU A 70 -2.28 16.77 6.01
C LEU A 70 -3.64 16.98 6.68
N GLU A 71 -4.07 16.04 7.52
CA GLU A 71 -5.27 16.17 8.35
C GLU A 71 -5.14 17.33 9.34
N ALA A 72 -4.02 17.40 10.08
CA ALA A 72 -3.75 18.47 11.04
C ALA A 72 -3.70 19.87 10.40
N ASN A 73 -3.22 19.95 9.15
CA ASN A 73 -3.16 21.19 8.38
C ASN A 73 -4.51 21.57 7.71
N GLY A 74 -5.58 20.80 7.95
CA GLY A 74 -6.91 21.12 7.44
C GLY A 74 -7.12 20.82 5.96
N SER A 75 -6.31 19.94 5.35
CA SER A 75 -6.51 19.54 3.95
C SER A 75 -7.79 18.72 3.81
N VAL A 76 -8.84 19.33 3.25
CA VAL A 76 -10.22 18.79 3.17
C VAL A 76 -10.28 17.34 2.68
N ASP A 77 -9.52 16.99 1.63
CA ASP A 77 -9.52 15.65 1.05
C ASP A 77 -8.95 14.55 1.97
N TRP A 78 -8.13 14.94 2.96
CA TRP A 78 -7.39 14.06 3.87
C TRP A 78 -7.93 14.07 5.30
N LEU A 79 -8.92 14.92 5.59
CA LEU A 79 -9.76 14.80 6.78
C LEU A 79 -10.46 13.43 6.81
N LYS A 80 -10.92 12.97 7.98
CA LYS A 80 -11.61 11.66 8.13
C LYS A 80 -12.72 11.42 7.12
N GLU A 81 -13.49 12.46 6.81
CA GLU A 81 -14.58 12.37 5.84
C GLU A 81 -14.15 12.54 4.38
N GLY A 82 -12.92 12.99 4.17
CA GLY A 82 -12.33 13.23 2.86
C GLY A 82 -12.13 11.95 2.06
N GLN A 83 -12.32 12.06 0.74
CA GLN A 83 -12.28 10.89 -0.15
C GLN A 83 -10.90 10.23 -0.17
N LYS A 84 -9.80 10.99 -0.11
CA LYS A 84 -8.44 10.43 -0.13
C LYS A 84 -8.13 9.67 1.17
N ARG A 85 -8.64 10.13 2.30
CA ARG A 85 -8.52 9.40 3.58
C ARG A 85 -9.29 8.10 3.56
N LYS A 86 -10.55 8.11 3.10
CA LYS A 86 -11.38 6.89 2.94
C LYS A 86 -10.72 5.88 1.99
N ASP A 87 -10.13 6.36 0.91
CA ASP A 87 -9.38 5.50 -0.02
C ASP A 87 -8.14 4.88 0.61
N TRP A 88 -7.41 5.64 1.43
CA TRP A 88 -6.27 5.12 2.19
C TRP A 88 -6.71 4.11 3.26
N ASP A 89 -7.73 4.41 4.06
CA ASP A 89 -8.20 3.51 5.11
C ASP A 89 -8.74 2.20 4.52
N ARG A 90 -9.40 2.25 3.35
CA ARG A 90 -9.76 1.06 2.59
C ARG A 90 -8.53 0.25 2.14
N ARG A 91 -7.43 0.94 1.78
CA ARG A 91 -6.18 0.29 1.38
C ARG A 91 -5.52 -0.45 2.54
N ILE A 92 -5.48 0.16 3.72
CA ILE A 92 -4.80 -0.39 4.91
C ILE A 92 -5.71 -1.30 5.74
N GLY A 93 -7.03 -1.10 5.69
CA GLY A 93 -8.02 -1.92 6.38
C GLY A 93 -8.04 -3.38 5.91
N CYS A 94 -7.59 -3.67 4.69
CA CYS A 94 -7.33 -5.04 4.26
C CYS A 94 -6.15 -5.67 5.01
N VAL A 95 -5.16 -4.90 5.45
CA VAL A 95 -3.90 -5.37 6.07
C VAL A 95 -4.04 -5.57 7.58
N LEU A 96 -5.05 -4.95 8.23
CA LEU A 96 -5.10 -4.85 9.68
C LEU A 96 -6.49 -5.18 10.26
N PRO A 97 -6.75 -6.46 10.64
CA PRO A 97 -7.75 -6.75 11.66
C PRO A 97 -7.31 -6.27 13.06
N LEU A 98 -6.00 -6.02 13.27
CA LEU A 98 -5.42 -5.90 14.63
C LEU A 98 -4.92 -4.50 15.03
N TYR A 99 -4.72 -3.56 14.11
CA TYR A 99 -4.15 -2.23 14.45
C TYR A 99 -5.20 -1.20 14.89
N TRP A 100 -6.45 -1.33 14.42
CA TRP A 100 -7.56 -0.50 14.91
C TRP A 100 -7.83 -0.67 16.41
N ILE A 101 -7.39 -1.79 17.00
CA ILE A 101 -7.49 -2.06 18.44
C ILE A 101 -6.43 -1.29 19.24
N TYR A 102 -5.29 -0.95 18.63
CA TYR A 102 -4.16 -0.30 19.31
C TYR A 102 -4.14 1.23 19.13
N ALA A 103 -4.63 1.77 18.01
CA ALA A 103 -4.63 3.21 17.76
C ALA A 103 -5.84 3.93 18.41
N HIS A 104 -6.95 3.23 18.63
CA HIS A 104 -8.10 3.73 19.38
C HIS A 104 -8.24 2.88 20.65
N GLY A 105 -7.76 3.40 21.77
CA GLY A 105 -7.85 2.76 23.08
C GLY A 105 -9.29 2.56 23.55
N THR A 106 -9.99 1.57 22.99
CA THR A 106 -11.26 1.07 23.53
C THR A 106 -11.15 -0.44 23.68
N HIS A 107 -10.82 -0.84 24.90
CA HIS A 107 -11.14 -2.15 25.45
C HIS A 107 -12.59 -2.51 25.14
N ARG A 108 -12.80 -3.62 24.46
CA ARG A 108 -13.88 -4.58 24.77
C ARG A 108 -13.59 -5.90 24.06
N PHE A 109 -12.99 -6.82 24.81
CA PHE A 109 -13.16 -8.25 24.58
C PHE A 109 -14.62 -8.59 24.86
N GLY A 110 -15.27 -9.26 23.91
CA GLY A 110 -16.53 -9.96 24.11
C GLY A 110 -16.44 -11.29 23.39
N MET A 111 -16.65 -12.37 24.15
CA MET A 111 -16.58 -13.77 23.77
C MET A 111 -17.42 -14.12 22.54
#